data_AF-A0A3D5X6E0-F1
#
_entry.id   AF-A0A3D5X6E0-F1
#
_cell.length_a   1.000
_cell.length_b   1.000
_cell.length_c   1.000
_cell.angle_alpha   90.00
_cell.angle_beta   90.00
_cell.angle_gamma   90.00
#
_symmetry.space_group_name_H-M   'P 1'
#
loop_
_entity.id
_entity.type
_entity.pdbx_description
1 polymer ?
#
loop_
_entity_poly.entity_id
_entity_poly.type
_entity_poly.pdbx_seq_one_letter_code
_entity_poly.pdbx_strand_id
1 'polypeptide(L)'
;MIENIKFANFVADELVTTIDANYKTNSSLENRAILGTSLGGWNSAFMGFNRSEAFQLIGIHSPAFGEDIIHAYSNAEKLPLKIFMSAGVIFDTEVRAREMKIVLESKQNPLYYIEVNEGHSWGNWRALIDEPLTFFSQHSDF
;
A
#
# COMPACT_ATOMS: atom_id res chain seq x y z
N MET A 1 8.84 -4.74 17.73
CA MET A 1 7.89 -3.80 17.11
C MET A 1 8.31 -3.67 15.66
N ILE A 2 7.42 -3.95 14.71
CA ILE A 2 7.73 -3.90 13.26
C ILE A 2 7.71 -2.46 12.75
N GLU A 3 6.98 -1.58 13.46
CA GLU A 3 6.90 -0.15 13.19
C GLU A 3 8.26 0.55 13.28
N ASN A 4 8.57 1.35 12.27
CA ASN A 4 9.80 2.12 12.20
C ASN A 4 9.54 3.48 11.53
N ILE A 5 9.09 4.44 12.33
CA ILE A 5 8.83 5.81 11.86
C ILE A 5 10.10 6.51 11.36
N LYS A 6 11.30 6.16 11.86
CA LYS A 6 12.56 6.73 11.38
C LYS A 6 12.83 6.33 9.93
N PHE A 7 12.58 5.07 9.58
CA PHE A 7 12.70 4.61 8.19
C PHE A 7 11.65 5.28 7.29
N ALA A 8 10.41 5.40 7.77
CA ALA A 8 9.37 6.11 7.02
C ALA A 8 9.74 7.58 6.76
N ASN A 9 10.32 8.26 7.75
CA ASN A 9 10.80 9.62 7.59
C ASN A 9 11.97 9.73 6.64
N PHE A 10 12.96 8.84 6.75
CA PHE A 10 14.05 8.78 5.79
C PHE A 10 13.54 8.63 4.34
N VAL A 11 12.61 7.71 4.10
CA VAL A 11 12.07 7.48 2.76
C VAL A 11 11.32 8.72 2.24
N ALA A 12 10.45 9.31 3.07
CA ALA A 12 9.59 10.42 2.66
C ALA A 12 10.30 11.78 2.58
N ASP A 13 11.22 12.08 3.50
CA ASP A 13 11.85 13.40 3.62
C ASP A 13 13.22 13.49 2.96
N GLU A 14 13.96 12.38 2.89
CA GLU A 14 15.32 12.38 2.33
C GLU A 14 15.36 11.73 0.96
N LEU A 15 14.89 10.48 0.84
CA LEU A 15 14.97 9.74 -0.42
C LEU A 15 14.09 10.36 -1.51
N VAL A 16 12.81 10.62 -1.21
CA VAL A 16 11.89 11.26 -2.17
C VAL A 16 12.43 12.61 -2.63
N THR A 17 12.83 13.48 -1.71
CA THR A 17 13.39 14.80 -2.04
C THR A 17 14.65 14.68 -2.90
N THR A 18 15.53 13.73 -2.59
CA THR A 18 16.73 13.47 -3.38
C THR A 18 16.38 13.00 -4.79
N ILE A 19 15.42 12.08 -4.94
CA ILE A 19 15.00 11.58 -6.25
C ILE A 19 14.36 12.69 -7.09
N ASP A 20 13.44 13.47 -6.52
CA ASP A 20 12.79 14.58 -7.23
C ASP A 20 13.79 15.66 -7.66
N ALA A 21 14.83 15.92 -6.87
CA ALA A 21 15.85 16.91 -7.22
C ALA A 21 16.80 16.45 -8.34
N ASN A 22 16.97 15.14 -8.52
CA ASN A 22 17.99 14.58 -9.43
C ASN A 22 17.40 13.94 -10.70
N TYR A 23 16.09 13.70 -10.75
CA TYR A 23 15.41 13.04 -11.87
C TYR A 23 14.15 13.78 -12.28
N LYS A 24 13.69 13.55 -13.52
CA LYS A 24 12.43 14.12 -14.02
C LYS A 24 11.24 13.32 -13.48
N THR A 25 10.82 13.63 -12.26
CA THR A 25 9.63 13.04 -11.63
C THR A 25 8.42 13.95 -11.76
N ASN A 26 7.24 13.39 -11.56
CA ASN A 26 6.05 14.17 -11.21
C ASN A 26 5.95 14.19 -9.68
N SER A 27 6.15 15.35 -9.08
CA SER A 27 6.16 15.52 -7.62
C SER A 27 4.75 15.66 -7.01
N SER A 28 3.68 15.59 -7.82
CA SER A 28 2.31 15.58 -7.31
C SER A 28 2.05 14.31 -6.49
N LEU A 29 1.41 14.47 -5.34
CA LEU A 29 1.15 13.39 -4.38
C LEU A 29 0.30 12.26 -4.97
N GLU A 30 -0.62 12.63 -5.86
CA GLU A 30 -1.50 11.70 -6.57
C GLU A 30 -0.75 10.81 -7.59
N ASN A 31 0.52 11.13 -7.89
CA ASN A 31 1.37 10.41 -8.82
C ASN A 31 2.49 9.63 -8.11
N ARG A 32 2.53 9.63 -6.77
CA ARG A 32 3.57 8.94 -6.01
C ARG A 32 3.05 7.68 -5.35
N ALA A 33 3.63 6.55 -5.75
CA ALA A 33 3.32 5.24 -5.21
C ALA A 33 4.44 4.64 -4.35
N ILE A 34 4.04 3.85 -3.36
CA ILE A 34 4.91 2.92 -2.66
C ILE A 34 4.26 1.54 -2.65
N LEU A 35 5.05 0.52 -2.97
CA LEU A 35 4.56 -0.85 -3.13
C LEU A 35 5.52 -1.83 -2.48
N GLY A 36 4.96 -2.86 -1.83
CA GLY A 36 5.76 -3.91 -1.22
C GLY A 36 4.99 -5.22 -1.09
N THR A 37 5.75 -6.29 -0.88
CA THR A 37 5.25 -7.66 -0.70
C THR A 37 5.50 -8.11 0.74
N SER A 38 4.62 -8.93 1.33
CA SER A 38 4.85 -9.48 2.69
C SER A 38 5.01 -8.39 3.75
N LEU A 39 6.15 -8.38 4.46
CA LEU A 39 6.54 -7.28 5.36
C LEU A 39 6.64 -5.93 4.65
N GLY A 40 7.02 -5.92 3.38
CA GLY A 40 6.98 -4.73 2.53
C GLY A 40 5.55 -4.26 2.27
N GLY A 41 4.58 -5.17 2.15
CA GLY A 41 3.16 -4.83 2.04
C GLY A 41 2.63 -4.21 3.33
N TRP A 42 3.04 -4.75 4.48
CA TRP A 42 2.81 -4.12 5.79
C TRP A 42 3.43 -2.71 5.82
N ASN A 43 4.66 -2.56 5.35
CA ASN A 43 5.36 -1.29 5.37
C ASN A 43 4.73 -0.25 4.43
N SER A 44 4.24 -0.66 3.25
CA SER A 44 3.46 0.22 2.37
C SER A 44 2.23 0.79 3.06
N ALA A 45 1.46 -0.05 3.78
CA ALA A 45 0.33 0.44 4.57
C ALA A 45 0.80 1.37 5.70
N PHE A 46 1.88 1.03 6.40
CA PHE A 46 2.43 1.89 7.45
C PHE A 46 2.89 3.26 6.92
N MET A 47 3.47 3.30 5.72
CA MET A 47 3.85 4.53 5.01
C MET A 47 2.62 5.34 4.61
N GLY A 48 1.59 4.69 4.05
CA GLY A 48 0.33 5.37 3.74
C GLY A 48 -0.35 5.94 4.97
N PHE A 49 -0.27 5.24 6.11
CA PHE A 49 -0.87 5.70 7.37
C PHE A 49 -0.14 6.91 7.96
N ASN A 50 1.20 6.86 8.02
CA ASN A 50 1.98 7.87 8.74
C ASN A 50 2.50 9.00 7.84
N ARG A 51 2.62 8.76 6.53
CA ARG A 51 3.28 9.64 5.54
C ARG A 51 2.40 9.84 4.29
N SER A 52 1.08 9.99 4.48
CA SER A 52 0.13 10.21 3.38
C SER A 52 0.38 11.50 2.59
N GLU A 53 1.10 12.46 3.18
CA GLU A 53 1.59 13.67 2.54
C GLU A 53 2.77 13.43 1.59
N ALA A 54 3.37 12.23 1.59
CA ALA A 54 4.39 11.80 0.65
C ALA A 54 3.87 10.74 -0.32
N PHE A 55 3.07 9.77 0.16
CA PHE A 55 2.58 8.64 -0.63
C PHE A 55 1.05 8.51 -0.52
N GLN A 56 0.34 8.71 -1.63
CA GLN A 56 -1.11 8.51 -1.69
C GLN A 56 -1.53 7.26 -2.47
N LEU A 57 -0.62 6.69 -3.26
CA LEU A 57 -0.86 5.46 -4.01
C LEU A 57 -0.17 4.28 -3.31
N ILE A 58 -0.93 3.39 -2.70
CA ILE A 58 -0.39 2.34 -1.81
C ILE A 58 -0.60 0.96 -2.43
N GLY A 59 0.48 0.27 -2.79
CA GLY A 59 0.48 -1.10 -3.30
C GLY A 59 0.85 -2.12 -2.23
N ILE A 60 -0.02 -3.10 -2.01
CA ILE A 60 0.09 -4.05 -0.90
C ILE A 60 -0.08 -5.48 -1.46
N HIS A 61 1.00 -6.25 -1.54
CA HIS A 61 0.93 -7.66 -1.95
C HIS A 61 1.16 -8.59 -0.76
N SER A 62 0.29 -9.59 -0.57
CA SER A 62 0.35 -10.61 0.48
C SER A 62 0.82 -10.06 1.83
N PRO A 63 0.12 -9.08 2.43
CA PRO A 63 0.67 -8.30 3.55
C PRO A 63 0.79 -9.11 4.84
N ALA A 64 1.94 -8.98 5.51
CA ALA A 64 2.18 -9.53 6.84
C ALA A 64 1.49 -8.68 7.94
N PHE A 65 0.17 -8.49 7.84
CA PHE A 65 -0.60 -7.69 8.78
C PHE A 65 -0.76 -8.34 10.15
N GLY A 66 -0.57 -7.52 11.18
CA GLY A 66 -1.02 -7.78 12.54
C GLY A 66 -2.31 -6.99 12.84
N GLU A 67 -2.89 -7.26 14.01
CA GLU A 67 -4.08 -6.54 14.49
C GLU A 67 -3.82 -5.06 14.74
N ASP A 68 -2.58 -4.71 15.10
CA ASP A 68 -2.13 -3.35 15.39
C ASP A 68 -2.42 -2.38 14.24
N ILE A 69 -1.94 -2.70 13.03
CA ILE A 69 -2.13 -1.83 11.86
C ILE A 69 -3.59 -1.82 11.38
N ILE A 70 -4.31 -2.94 11.50
CA ILE A 70 -5.73 -3.01 11.15
C ILE A 70 -6.55 -2.11 12.10
N HIS A 71 -6.28 -2.19 13.41
CA HIS A 71 -6.91 -1.32 14.41
C HIS A 71 -6.54 0.15 14.20
N ALA A 72 -5.29 0.46 13.83
CA ALA A 72 -4.88 1.83 13.52
C ALA A 72 -5.73 2.42 12.38
N TYR A 73 -5.86 1.69 11.25
CA TYR A 73 -6.73 2.10 10.14
C TYR A 73 -8.22 2.16 10.52
N SER A 74 -8.69 1.24 11.36
CA SER A 74 -10.09 1.21 11.80
C SER A 74 -10.44 2.44 12.65
N ASN A 75 -9.54 2.84 13.55
CA ASN A 75 -9.74 3.95 14.48
C ASN A 75 -9.43 5.33 13.88
N ALA A 76 -8.65 5.40 12.79
CA ALA A 76 -8.32 6.65 12.14
C ALA A 76 -9.49 7.20 11.30
N GLU A 77 -9.49 8.51 11.09
CA GLU A 77 -10.30 9.12 10.03
C GLU A 77 -9.86 8.64 8.64
N LYS A 78 -10.72 8.81 7.64
CA LYS A 78 -10.39 8.43 6.25
C LYS A 78 -9.15 9.19 5.79
N LEU A 79 -8.12 8.44 5.38
CA LEU A 79 -6.92 8.99 4.76
C LEU A 79 -7.11 9.16 3.24
N PRO A 80 -6.44 10.13 2.59
CA PRO A 80 -6.54 10.38 1.15
C PRO A 80 -5.70 9.38 0.34
N LEU A 81 -5.99 8.09 0.50
CA LEU A 81 -5.22 6.99 -0.11
C LEU A 81 -6.02 6.28 -1.19
N LYS A 82 -5.37 5.99 -2.31
CA LYS A 82 -5.80 5.04 -3.35
C LYS A 82 -4.98 3.77 -3.20
N ILE A 83 -5.64 2.66 -2.93
CA ILE A 83 -5.00 1.44 -2.42
C ILE A 83 -5.25 0.30 -3.39
N PHE A 84 -4.17 -0.36 -3.79
CA PHE A 84 -4.22 -1.70 -4.38
C PHE A 84 -3.79 -2.70 -3.31
N MET A 85 -4.55 -3.79 -3.15
CA MET A 85 -4.20 -4.86 -2.22
C MET A 85 -4.48 -6.24 -2.82
N SER A 86 -3.55 -7.17 -2.65
CA SER A 86 -3.73 -8.56 -3.07
C SER A 86 -3.29 -9.57 -2.02
N ALA A 87 -3.86 -10.77 -2.06
CA ALA A 87 -3.43 -11.91 -1.28
C ALA A 87 -3.61 -13.21 -2.06
N GLY A 88 -2.69 -14.16 -1.90
CA GLY A 88 -2.93 -15.55 -2.28
C GLY A 88 -3.91 -16.22 -1.31
N VAL A 89 -4.56 -17.31 -1.73
CA VAL A 89 -5.48 -18.10 -0.87
C VAL A 89 -4.94 -19.48 -0.52
N ILE A 90 -3.71 -19.81 -0.95
CA ILE A 90 -3.05 -21.09 -0.67
C ILE A 90 -1.92 -20.86 0.33
N PHE A 91 -2.22 -21.01 1.62
CA PHE A 91 -1.27 -20.84 2.73
C PHE A 91 -0.51 -19.51 2.69
N ASP A 92 -1.24 -18.40 2.55
CA ASP A 92 -0.68 -17.05 2.43
C ASP A 92 -1.20 -16.13 3.56
N THR A 93 -1.60 -14.89 3.26
CA THR A 93 -1.98 -13.85 4.23
C THR A 93 -3.44 -13.42 4.13
N GLU A 94 -4.30 -14.23 3.50
CA GLU A 94 -5.67 -13.86 3.12
C GLU A 94 -6.54 -13.45 4.31
N VAL A 95 -6.35 -14.07 5.49
CA VAL A 95 -7.19 -13.80 6.67
C VAL A 95 -7.09 -12.34 7.09
N ARG A 96 -5.87 -11.84 7.33
CA ARG A 96 -5.66 -10.44 7.77
C ARG A 96 -5.81 -9.44 6.62
N ALA A 97 -5.55 -9.86 5.38
CA ALA A 97 -5.83 -9.03 4.22
C ALA A 97 -7.34 -8.74 4.06
N ARG A 98 -8.20 -9.74 4.27
CA ARG A 98 -9.67 -9.58 4.27
C ARG A 98 -10.17 -8.67 5.39
N GLU A 99 -9.58 -8.77 6.58
CA GLU A 99 -9.92 -7.86 7.70
C GLU A 99 -9.58 -6.41 7.36
N MET A 100 -8.37 -6.15 6.84
CA MET A 100 -7.99 -4.81 6.38
C MET A 100 -8.88 -4.32 5.25
N LYS A 101 -9.26 -5.20 4.30
CA LYS A 101 -10.18 -4.86 3.21
C LYS A 101 -11.51 -4.31 3.75
N ILE A 102 -12.12 -5.00 4.72
CA ILE A 102 -13.39 -4.57 5.33
C ILE A 102 -13.24 -3.17 5.95
N VAL A 103 -12.12 -2.92 6.66
CA VAL A 103 -11.83 -1.60 7.23
C VAL A 103 -11.74 -0.55 6.13
N LEU A 104 -10.93 -0.77 5.09
CA LEU A 104 -10.72 0.19 4.01
C LEU A 104 -12.00 0.48 3.20
N GLU A 105 -12.84 -0.54 2.96
CA GLU A 105 -14.14 -0.38 2.31
C GLU A 105 -15.09 0.46 3.18
N SER A 106 -15.11 0.23 4.50
CA SER A 106 -15.94 1.02 5.43
C SER A 106 -15.55 2.51 5.46
N LYS A 107 -14.27 2.82 5.22
CA LYS A 107 -13.75 4.20 5.11
C LYS A 107 -13.97 4.80 3.73
N GLN A 108 -14.50 4.04 2.76
CA GLN A 108 -14.72 4.45 1.38
C GLN A 108 -13.44 4.92 0.67
N ASN A 109 -12.30 4.31 0.99
CA ASN A 109 -11.07 4.53 0.22
C ASN A 109 -11.22 3.94 -1.19
N PRO A 110 -10.71 4.61 -2.25
CA PRO A 110 -10.52 3.97 -3.54
C PRO A 110 -9.66 2.72 -3.37
N LEU A 111 -10.28 1.54 -3.47
CA LEU A 111 -9.65 0.25 -3.20
C LEU A 111 -9.85 -0.69 -4.39
N TYR A 112 -8.76 -1.26 -4.87
CA TYR A 112 -8.78 -2.45 -5.72
C TYR A 112 -8.19 -3.62 -4.94
N TYR A 113 -9.05 -4.58 -4.57
CA TYR A 113 -8.67 -5.80 -3.86
C TYR A 113 -8.81 -7.04 -4.76
N ILE A 114 -7.80 -7.90 -4.79
CA ILE A 114 -7.82 -9.16 -5.52
C ILE A 114 -7.29 -10.33 -4.69
N GLU A 115 -7.97 -11.46 -4.76
CA GLU A 115 -7.48 -12.75 -4.26
C GLU A 115 -7.14 -13.66 -5.43
N VAL A 116 -6.05 -14.41 -5.30
CA VAL A 116 -5.58 -15.33 -6.35
C VAL A 116 -5.32 -16.73 -5.80
N ASN A 117 -5.49 -17.75 -6.65
CA ASN A 117 -5.23 -19.16 -6.34
C ASN A 117 -3.72 -19.49 -6.33
N GLU A 118 -2.94 -18.66 -5.64
CA GLU A 118 -1.50 -18.77 -5.49
C GLU A 118 -1.13 -18.72 -4.00
N GLY A 119 0.12 -19.06 -3.69
CA GLY A 119 0.70 -18.89 -2.35
C GLY A 119 1.63 -17.67 -2.23
N HIS A 120 2.35 -17.61 -1.11
CA HIS A 120 3.30 -16.54 -0.78
C HIS A 120 4.59 -16.62 -1.63
N SER A 121 4.52 -16.19 -2.89
CA SER A 121 5.61 -16.40 -3.84
C SER A 121 5.90 -15.19 -4.74
N TRP A 122 7.14 -15.11 -5.21
CA TRP A 122 7.54 -14.13 -6.23
C TRP A 122 6.79 -14.30 -7.56
N GLY A 123 6.37 -15.52 -7.90
CA GLY A 123 5.58 -15.78 -9.10
C GLY A 123 4.24 -15.06 -9.06
N ASN A 124 3.55 -15.18 -7.92
CA ASN A 124 2.30 -14.47 -7.62
C ASN A 124 2.49 -12.95 -7.75
N TRP A 125 3.42 -12.36 -6.98
CA TRP A 125 3.59 -10.91 -6.96
C TRP A 125 4.02 -10.32 -8.32
N ARG A 126 4.90 -11.02 -9.05
CA ARG A 126 5.30 -10.61 -10.40
C ARG A 126 4.14 -10.64 -11.37
N ALA A 127 3.28 -11.65 -11.30
CA ALA A 127 2.13 -11.77 -12.20
C ALA A 127 1.09 -10.65 -12.00
N LEU A 128 1.09 -10.01 -10.82
CA LEU A 128 0.12 -8.99 -10.45
C LEU A 128 0.68 -7.56 -10.51
N ILE A 129 1.94 -7.32 -10.90
CA ILE A 129 2.53 -5.98 -10.82
C ILE A 129 1.85 -4.97 -11.75
N ASP A 130 1.27 -5.42 -12.86
CA ASP A 130 0.57 -4.56 -13.81
C ASP A 130 -0.74 -4.01 -13.23
N GLU A 131 -1.37 -4.73 -12.29
CA GLU A 131 -2.64 -4.35 -11.67
C GLU A 131 -2.54 -3.02 -10.89
N PRO A 132 -1.64 -2.85 -9.89
CA PRO A 132 -1.49 -1.58 -9.19
C PRO A 132 -1.03 -0.47 -10.12
N LEU A 133 -0.13 -0.74 -11.07
CA LEU A 133 0.37 0.28 -12.00
C LEU A 133 -0.74 0.82 -12.90
N THR A 134 -1.56 -0.08 -13.45
CA THR A 134 -2.72 0.29 -14.26
C THR A 134 -3.75 1.04 -13.41
N PHE A 135 -4.09 0.52 -12.22
CA PHE A 135 -5.04 1.16 -11.32
C PHE A 135 -4.59 2.58 -10.91
N PHE A 136 -3.31 2.79 -10.61
CA PHE A 136 -2.79 4.08 -10.21
C PHE A 136 -2.75 5.10 -11.35
N SER A 137 -2.48 4.67 -12.58
CA SER A 137 -2.47 5.54 -13.76
C SER A 137 -3.83 6.11 -14.16
N GLN A 138 -4.92 5.50 -13.68
CA GLN A 138 -6.27 5.99 -13.92
C GLN A 138 -6.55 7.20 -13.04
N HIS A 139 -6.45 8.40 -13.60
CA HIS A 139 -6.97 9.60 -12.95
C HIS A 139 -8.49 9.61 -13.09
N SER A 140 -9.19 9.82 -11.97
CA SER A 140 -10.63 10.02 -11.99
C SER A 140 -10.89 11.41 -12.54
N ASP A 141 -11.40 11.50 -13.77
CA ASP A 141 -11.92 12.74 -14.34
C ASP A 141 -13.22 13.12 -13.61
N PHE A 142 -13.14 13.70 -12.40
CA PHE A 142 -14.29 14.28 -11.71
C PHE A 142 -13.91 15.53 -10.92
#